data_AF-A0A0N4W3K8-F1
#
_entry.id   AF-A0A0N4W3K8-F1
#
_cell.length_a   1.000
_cell.length_b   1.000
_cell.length_c   1.000
_cell.angle_alpha   90.00
_cell.angle_beta   90.00
_cell.angle_gamma   90.00
#
_symmetry.space_group_name_H-M   'P 1'
#
loop_
_entity.id
_entity.type
_entity.pdbx_description
1 polymer ?
#
loop_
_entity_poly.entity_id
_entity_poly.type
_entity_poly.pdbx_seq_one_letter_code
_entity_poly.pdbx_strand_id
1 'polypeptide(L)'
;MPTSAQRLNQLAGQMSLFFMESCFQCSFVVSINRFVAVFYPTYYRKAFNERTTAIMLLLTTTLSLIYFGLYFVAGSDGCNFYYDQKSNAWTFGTDLCSKRMAHYVDMLSNMVLFAISCVIDVIVFIRLRSSTKAILNTLLYSVMLLCFHIIALFTSNTLSHFLSRTIVWSVAHTVDGLILIYLNPEIKKHLVSIRHFVQIIKDPVSSNNERVVTVYSSTFK
;
A
#
# COMPACT_ATOMS: atom_id res chain seq x y z
N MET A 1 -0.04 18.44 -31.22
CA MET A 1 -0.77 17.32 -30.57
C MET A 1 0.26 16.48 -29.81
N PRO A 2 0.00 16.06 -28.56
CA PRO A 2 0.93 15.23 -27.82
C PRO A 2 1.11 13.86 -28.48
N THR A 3 2.34 13.35 -28.50
CA THR A 3 2.67 12.05 -29.08
C THR A 3 2.05 10.91 -28.24
N SER A 4 1.87 9.73 -28.84
CA SER A 4 1.40 8.54 -28.11
C SER A 4 2.27 8.24 -26.88
N ALA A 5 3.58 8.43 -27.00
CA ALA A 5 4.54 8.29 -25.91
C ALA A 5 4.31 9.29 -24.76
N GLN A 6 3.97 10.54 -25.07
CA GLN A 6 3.68 11.56 -24.04
C GLN A 6 2.40 11.23 -23.27
N ARG A 7 1.35 10.77 -23.96
CA ARG A 7 0.11 10.34 -23.31
C ARG A 7 0.34 9.13 -22.39
N LEU A 8 1.14 8.16 -22.83
CA LEU A 8 1.49 7.00 -22.02
C LEU A 8 2.26 7.40 -20.76
N ASN A 9 3.21 8.33 -20.88
CA ASN A 9 3.96 8.86 -19.74
C ASN A 9 3.04 9.55 -18.72
N GLN A 10 2.15 10.42 -19.20
CA GLN A 10 1.17 11.11 -18.35
C GLN A 10 0.22 10.13 -17.64
N LEU A 11 -0.29 9.13 -18.36
CA LEU A 11 -1.16 8.10 -17.78
C LEU A 11 -0.42 7.30 -16.71
N ALA A 12 0.83 6.89 -16.97
CA ALA A 12 1.64 6.16 -16.01
C ALA A 12 1.90 6.99 -14.73
N GLY A 13 2.13 8.28 -14.88
CA GLY A 13 2.27 9.20 -13.75
C GLY A 13 0.96 9.36 -12.96
N GLN A 14 -0.16 9.54 -13.63
CA GLN A 14 -1.46 9.70 -12.98
C GLN A 14 -1.86 8.42 -12.23
N MET A 15 -1.61 7.24 -12.81
CA MET A 15 -1.81 5.95 -12.13
C MET A 15 -0.92 5.82 -10.89
N SER A 16 0.33 6.27 -10.99
CA SER A 16 1.27 6.30 -9.86
C SER A 16 0.75 7.12 -8.68
N LEU A 17 0.21 8.31 -8.97
CA LEU A 17 -0.41 9.18 -7.95
C LEU A 17 -1.65 8.55 -7.31
N PHE A 18 -2.49 7.88 -8.10
CA PHE A 18 -3.67 7.17 -7.59
C PHE A 18 -3.28 6.12 -6.53
N PHE A 19 -2.29 5.28 -6.82
CA PHE A 19 -1.83 4.26 -5.88
C PHE A 19 -1.16 4.85 -4.64
N MET A 20 -0.36 5.90 -4.82
CA MET A 20 0.29 6.60 -3.72
C MET A 20 -0.73 7.19 -2.74
N GLU A 21 -1.71 7.94 -3.25
CA GLU A 21 -2.76 8.56 -2.45
C GLU A 21 -3.62 7.51 -1.74
N SER A 22 -4.00 6.44 -2.45
CA SER A 22 -4.73 5.31 -1.86
C SER A 22 -3.98 4.70 -0.68
N CYS A 23 -2.66 4.56 -0.79
CA CYS A 23 -1.81 4.02 0.27
C CYS A 23 -1.78 4.93 1.50
N PHE A 24 -1.65 6.25 1.32
CA PHE A 24 -1.67 7.19 2.45
C PHE A 24 -2.99 7.17 3.21
N GLN A 25 -4.09 7.15 2.48
CA GLN A 25 -5.42 7.07 3.08
C GLN A 25 -5.62 5.74 3.83
N CYS A 26 -5.15 4.62 3.28
CA CYS A 26 -5.20 3.32 3.96
C CYS A 26 -4.35 3.30 5.24
N SER A 27 -3.14 3.84 5.20
CA SER A 27 -2.25 3.94 6.37
C SER A 27 -2.86 4.78 7.48
N PHE A 28 -3.57 5.86 7.14
CA PHE A 28 -4.32 6.66 8.11
C PHE A 28 -5.47 5.86 8.75
N VAL A 29 -6.27 5.16 7.94
CA VAL A 29 -7.37 4.30 8.45
C VAL A 29 -6.83 3.20 9.38
N VAL A 30 -5.69 2.60 9.04
CA VAL A 30 -5.02 1.59 9.90
C VAL A 30 -4.59 2.20 11.24
N SER A 31 -4.11 3.45 11.24
CA SER A 31 -3.74 4.18 12.46
C SER A 31 -4.97 4.40 13.37
N ILE A 32 -6.10 4.82 12.80
CA ILE A 32 -7.38 4.95 13.53
C ILE A 32 -7.84 3.60 14.07
N ASN A 33 -7.79 2.55 13.25
CA ASN A 33 -8.17 1.20 13.66
C ASN A 33 -7.39 0.75 14.91
N ARG A 34 -6.07 1.00 14.94
CA ARG A 34 -5.22 0.70 16.11
C ARG A 34 -5.61 1.52 17.33
N PHE A 35 -5.88 2.80 17.15
CA PHE A 35 -6.33 3.67 18.24
C PHE A 35 -7.60 3.16 18.88
N VAL A 36 -8.64 2.89 18.08
CA VAL A 36 -9.93 2.42 18.58
C VAL A 36 -9.80 1.04 19.23
N ALA A 37 -8.98 0.14 18.67
CA ALA A 37 -8.73 -1.18 19.26
C ALA A 37 -8.15 -1.10 20.68
N VAL A 38 -7.30 -0.11 20.94
CA VAL A 38 -6.51 0.00 22.17
C VAL A 38 -7.24 0.80 23.25
N PHE A 39 -7.86 1.92 22.86
CA PHE A 39 -8.56 2.79 23.80
C PHE A 39 -10.01 2.38 24.02
N TYR A 40 -10.65 1.76 23.02
CA TYR A 40 -12.08 1.43 23.05
C TYR A 40 -12.37 -0.02 22.60
N PRO A 41 -11.81 -1.05 23.27
CA PRO A 41 -11.87 -2.45 22.81
C PRO A 41 -13.30 -3.02 22.71
N THR A 42 -14.23 -2.58 23.56
CA THR A 42 -15.64 -3.01 23.51
C THR A 42 -16.39 -2.40 22.34
N TYR A 43 -16.07 -1.16 21.97
CA TYR A 43 -16.63 -0.48 20.81
C TYR A 43 -15.99 -0.95 19.51
N TYR A 44 -14.69 -1.27 19.52
CA TYR A 44 -13.94 -1.75 18.36
C TYR A 44 -14.63 -2.91 17.64
N ARG A 45 -15.10 -3.92 18.38
CA ARG A 45 -15.80 -5.08 17.81
C ARG A 45 -17.11 -4.72 17.09
N LYS A 46 -17.72 -3.59 17.41
CA LYS A 46 -18.92 -3.09 16.74
C LYS A 46 -18.57 -2.19 15.55
N ALA A 47 -17.58 -1.31 15.71
CA ALA A 47 -17.17 -0.36 14.69
C ALA A 47 -16.39 -1.02 13.54
N PHE A 48 -15.40 -1.85 13.85
CA PHE A 48 -14.52 -2.49 12.88
C PHE A 48 -14.92 -3.95 12.68
N ASN A 49 -15.80 -4.18 11.70
CA ASN A 49 -16.19 -5.50 11.21
C ASN A 49 -15.92 -5.60 9.69
N GLU A 50 -16.17 -6.76 9.09
CA GLU A 50 -15.89 -7.01 7.66
C GLU A 50 -16.64 -6.02 6.75
N ARG A 51 -17.91 -5.73 7.06
CA ARG A 51 -18.73 -4.80 6.25
C ARG A 51 -18.23 -3.37 6.39
N THR A 52 -17.96 -2.91 7.60
CA THR A 52 -17.42 -1.55 7.81
C THR A 52 -16.04 -1.42 7.17
N THR A 53 -15.19 -2.44 7.26
CA THR A 53 -13.87 -2.44 6.61
C THR A 53 -13.97 -2.37 5.10
N ALA A 54 -14.88 -3.14 4.49
CA ALA A 54 -15.16 -3.04 3.06
C ALA A 54 -15.64 -1.64 2.67
N ILE A 55 -16.56 -1.04 3.45
CA ILE A 55 -17.02 0.33 3.23
C ILE A 55 -15.85 1.33 3.33
N MET A 56 -15.00 1.24 4.35
CA MET A 56 -13.83 2.12 4.50
C MET A 56 -12.88 2.02 3.31
N LEU A 57 -12.58 0.80 2.83
CA LEU A 57 -11.73 0.59 1.65
C LEU A 57 -12.37 1.12 0.37
N LEU A 58 -13.68 0.96 0.21
CA LEU A 58 -14.42 1.54 -0.91
C LEU A 58 -14.38 3.07 -0.86
N LEU A 59 -14.52 3.66 0.33
CA LEU A 59 -14.45 5.11 0.52
C LEU A 59 -13.06 5.67 0.20
N THR A 60 -11.98 5.07 0.71
CA THR A 60 -10.61 5.52 0.41
C THR A 60 -10.28 5.36 -1.08
N THR A 61 -10.68 4.24 -1.68
CA THR A 61 -10.50 4.02 -3.12
C THR A 61 -11.31 5.05 -3.93
N THR A 62 -12.53 5.36 -3.53
CA THR A 62 -13.38 6.36 -4.20
C THR A 62 -12.78 7.76 -4.09
N LEU A 63 -12.28 8.17 -2.92
CA LEU A 63 -11.58 9.45 -2.76
C LEU A 63 -10.34 9.54 -3.67
N SER A 64 -9.58 8.45 -3.77
CA SER A 64 -8.42 8.37 -4.65
C SER A 64 -8.81 8.41 -6.14
N LEU A 65 -9.92 7.78 -6.52
CA LEU A 65 -10.48 7.85 -7.88
C LEU A 65 -11.00 9.24 -8.22
N ILE A 66 -11.59 9.97 -7.27
CA ILE A 66 -11.99 11.37 -7.46
C ILE A 66 -10.74 12.21 -7.73
N TYR A 67 -9.69 12.06 -6.92
CA TYR A 67 -8.41 12.75 -7.13
C TYR A 67 -7.81 12.45 -8.50
N PHE A 68 -7.76 11.17 -8.89
CA PHE A 68 -7.33 10.74 -10.22
C PHE A 68 -8.18 11.36 -11.34
N GLY A 69 -9.50 11.34 -11.18
CA GLY A 69 -10.46 11.90 -12.15
C GLY A 69 -10.31 13.40 -12.36
N LEU A 70 -9.90 14.16 -11.34
CA LEU A 70 -9.65 15.61 -11.47
C LEU A 70 -8.55 15.92 -12.51
N TYR A 71 -7.57 15.03 -12.70
CA TYR A 71 -6.56 15.20 -13.75
C TYR A 71 -7.13 15.06 -15.17
N PHE A 72 -8.23 14.31 -15.33
CA PHE A 72 -8.90 14.12 -16.63
C PHE A 72 -10.01 15.14 -16.88
N VAL A 73 -10.76 15.53 -15.85
CA VAL A 73 -11.94 16.42 -15.97
C VAL A 73 -11.57 17.90 -15.99
N ALA A 74 -10.50 18.33 -15.33
CA ALA A 74 -9.98 19.70 -15.48
C ALA A 74 -9.36 19.98 -16.87
N GLY A 75 -9.53 19.05 -17.81
CA GLY A 75 -8.90 18.94 -19.11
C GLY A 75 -9.55 19.73 -20.25
N SER A 76 -9.89 21.00 -20.05
CA SER A 76 -9.89 21.94 -21.18
C SER A 76 -8.48 22.51 -21.43
N ASP A 77 -7.66 22.68 -20.38
CA ASP A 77 -6.25 23.12 -20.49
C ASP A 77 -5.21 22.15 -19.85
N GLY A 78 -5.67 21.08 -19.17
CA GLY A 78 -4.85 19.92 -18.77
C GLY A 78 -4.03 20.09 -17.49
N CYS A 79 -4.24 19.17 -16.53
CA CYS A 79 -3.36 18.95 -15.39
C CYS A 79 -2.38 17.83 -15.74
N ASN A 80 -1.07 18.07 -15.62
CA ASN A 80 -0.04 17.16 -16.07
C ASN A 80 0.81 16.66 -14.91
N PHE A 81 0.98 15.35 -14.85
CA PHE A 81 1.98 14.72 -14.00
C PHE A 81 2.69 13.64 -14.83
N TYR A 82 3.99 13.79 -15.01
CA TYR A 82 4.75 13.03 -15.98
C TYR A 82 6.18 12.79 -15.49
N TYR A 83 6.81 11.75 -16.02
CA TYR A 83 8.22 11.48 -15.78
C TYR A 83 9.08 12.43 -16.61
N ASP A 84 9.87 13.26 -15.95
CA ASP A 84 10.89 14.08 -16.60
C ASP A 84 12.24 13.34 -16.60
N GLN A 85 12.77 13.13 -17.79
CA GLN A 85 14.06 12.48 -17.99
C GLN A 85 15.23 13.36 -17.53
N LYS A 86 15.08 14.69 -17.50
CA LYS A 86 16.15 15.58 -17.03
C LYS A 86 16.33 15.48 -15.52
N SER A 87 15.24 15.50 -14.76
CA SER A 87 15.27 15.37 -13.30
C SER A 87 15.20 13.93 -12.79
N ASN A 88 15.00 12.94 -13.67
CA ASN A 88 14.81 11.52 -13.35
C ASN A 88 13.77 11.28 -12.26
N ALA A 89 12.67 12.01 -12.35
CA ALA A 89 11.64 12.02 -11.34
C ALA A 89 10.28 12.26 -11.99
N TRP A 90 9.24 11.77 -11.32
CA TRP A 90 7.89 12.23 -11.60
C TRP A 90 7.75 13.68 -11.15
N THR A 91 7.24 14.53 -12.04
CA THR A 91 7.11 15.97 -11.81
C THR A 91 5.71 16.44 -12.14
N PHE A 92 5.24 17.43 -11.38
CA PHE A 92 4.03 18.16 -11.71
C PHE A 92 4.34 19.16 -12.83
N GLY A 93 3.39 19.31 -13.76
CA GLY A 93 3.47 20.29 -14.83
C GLY A 93 3.56 21.73 -14.32
N THR A 94 3.99 22.63 -15.19
CA THR A 94 4.15 24.05 -14.86
C THR A 94 2.83 24.82 -14.81
N ASP A 95 1.75 24.18 -15.26
CA ASP A 95 0.39 24.72 -15.30
C ASP A 95 -0.13 25.03 -13.89
N LEU A 96 -0.98 26.05 -13.78
CA LEU A 96 -1.58 26.45 -12.51
C LEU A 96 -2.38 25.30 -11.87
N CYS A 97 -3.05 24.49 -12.70
CA CYS A 97 -3.76 23.27 -12.28
C CYS A 97 -2.80 22.30 -11.58
N SER A 98 -1.73 21.91 -12.26
CA SER A 98 -0.73 20.96 -11.78
C SER A 98 -0.04 21.44 -10.50
N LYS A 99 0.32 22.73 -10.42
CA LYS A 99 0.90 23.34 -9.22
C LYS A 99 -0.06 23.36 -8.03
N ARG A 100 -1.34 23.66 -8.27
CA ARG A 100 -2.36 23.64 -7.20
C ARG A 100 -2.53 22.23 -6.65
N MET A 101 -2.62 21.23 -7.52
CA MET A 101 -2.74 19.83 -7.10
C MET A 101 -1.52 19.37 -6.29
N ALA A 102 -0.31 19.73 -6.74
CA ALA A 102 0.93 19.45 -6.04
C ALA A 102 0.96 20.06 -4.62
N HIS A 103 0.61 21.33 -4.48
CA HIS A 103 0.69 22.02 -3.19
C HIS A 103 -0.40 21.61 -2.20
N TYR A 104 -1.66 21.58 -2.63
CA TYR A 104 -2.78 21.40 -1.70
C TYR A 104 -3.09 19.93 -1.42
N VAL A 105 -3.09 19.08 -2.44
CA VAL A 105 -3.44 17.66 -2.29
C VAL A 105 -2.19 16.86 -1.94
N ASP A 106 -1.20 16.86 -2.83
CA ASP A 106 -0.04 15.99 -2.68
C ASP A 106 0.84 16.36 -1.49
N MET A 107 1.14 17.65 -1.28
CA MET A 107 1.99 18.09 -0.19
C MET A 107 1.21 18.35 1.11
N LEU A 108 0.28 19.32 1.11
CA LEU A 108 -0.36 19.77 2.36
C LEU A 108 -1.25 18.70 2.99
N SER A 109 -2.15 18.08 2.21
CA SER A 109 -3.09 17.09 2.75
C SER A 109 -2.37 15.85 3.28
N ASN A 110 -1.40 15.33 2.52
CA ASN A 110 -0.63 14.15 2.96
C ASN A 110 0.28 14.44 4.15
N MET A 111 0.88 15.63 4.24
CA MET A 111 1.66 16.03 5.41
C MET A 111 0.78 16.13 6.66
N VAL A 112 -0.44 16.68 6.54
CA VAL A 112 -1.39 16.74 7.65
C VAL A 112 -1.85 15.34 8.08
N LEU A 113 -2.23 14.48 7.14
CA LEU A 113 -2.60 13.09 7.44
C LEU A 113 -1.46 12.32 8.10
N PHE A 114 -0.23 12.53 7.64
CA PHE A 114 0.96 11.94 8.24
C PHE A 114 1.19 12.42 9.67
N ALA A 115 1.12 13.73 9.91
CA ALA A 115 1.29 14.29 11.24
C ALA A 115 0.26 13.73 12.23
N ILE A 116 -1.01 13.66 11.83
CA ILE A 116 -2.08 13.08 12.65
C ILE A 116 -1.83 11.58 12.89
N SER A 117 -1.46 10.82 11.85
CA SER A 117 -1.15 9.39 11.96
C SER A 117 0.00 9.15 12.97
N CYS A 118 1.07 9.94 12.88
CA CYS A 118 2.20 9.85 13.80
C CYS A 118 1.78 10.11 15.24
N VAL A 119 0.99 11.16 15.49
CA VAL A 119 0.48 11.46 16.83
C VAL A 119 -0.36 10.30 17.36
N ILE A 120 -1.25 9.74 16.54
CA ILE A 120 -2.05 8.57 16.90
C ILE A 120 -1.17 7.37 17.25
N ASP A 121 -0.22 7.01 16.38
CA ASP A 121 0.66 5.85 16.59
C ASP A 121 1.54 6.02 17.84
N VAL A 122 2.03 7.23 18.12
CA VAL A 122 2.79 7.53 19.35
C VAL A 122 1.92 7.38 20.60
N ILE A 123 0.69 7.91 20.59
CA ILE A 123 -0.26 7.76 21.70
C ILE A 123 -0.60 6.29 21.94
N VAL A 124 -0.87 5.55 20.86
CA VAL A 124 -1.13 4.11 20.88
C VAL A 124 0.07 3.36 21.45
N PHE A 125 1.29 3.71 21.05
CA PHE A 125 2.50 3.10 21.55
C PHE A 125 2.75 3.37 23.03
N ILE A 126 2.55 4.60 23.51
CA ILE A 126 2.70 4.93 24.94
C ILE A 126 1.74 4.09 25.78
N ARG A 127 0.53 3.83 25.26
CA ARG A 127 -0.50 3.05 25.95
C ARG A 127 -0.27 1.54 25.87
N LEU A 128 0.16 1.04 24.72
CA LEU A 128 0.57 -0.34 24.49
C LEU A 128 2.04 -0.51 24.86
N ARG A 129 2.34 -1.03 26.04
CA ARG A 129 3.72 -1.38 26.46
C ARG A 129 4.46 -2.42 25.57
N SER A 130 3.91 -2.81 24.41
CA SER A 130 4.58 -3.63 23.38
C SER A 130 3.73 -3.67 22.10
N SER A 131 4.06 -2.88 21.07
CA SER A 131 3.51 -3.08 19.72
C SER A 131 4.48 -2.61 18.63
N THR A 132 5.51 -3.43 18.39
CA THR A 132 6.53 -3.26 17.33
C THR A 132 5.92 -3.01 15.94
N LYS A 133 4.74 -3.59 15.65
CA LYS A 133 4.06 -3.44 14.35
C LYS A 133 3.67 -2.00 14.04
N ALA A 134 3.31 -1.24 15.07
CA ALA A 134 2.79 0.10 14.86
C ALA A 134 3.89 1.04 14.43
N ILE A 135 4.96 1.06 15.23
CA ILE A 135 6.19 1.80 14.98
C ILE A 135 6.81 1.45 13.63
N LEU A 136 6.91 0.17 13.27
CA LEU A 136 7.55 -0.22 12.02
C LEU A 136 6.84 0.39 10.80
N ASN A 137 5.50 0.42 10.78
CA ASN A 137 4.74 0.98 9.67
C ASN A 137 4.92 2.51 9.57
N THR A 138 4.84 3.21 10.70
CA THR A 138 5.02 4.68 10.75
C THR A 138 6.46 5.08 10.41
N LEU A 139 7.45 4.33 10.90
CA LEU A 139 8.86 4.55 10.59
C LEU A 139 9.16 4.28 9.12
N LEU A 140 8.60 3.23 8.52
CA LEU A 140 8.77 2.97 7.09
C LEU A 140 8.22 4.10 6.23
N TYR A 141 7.04 4.61 6.59
CA TYR A 141 6.46 5.74 5.89
C TYR A 141 7.32 7.01 6.03
N SER A 142 7.82 7.28 7.24
CA SER A 142 8.72 8.40 7.52
C SER A 142 10.04 8.29 6.74
N VAL A 143 10.64 7.09 6.72
CA VAL A 143 11.86 6.79 5.98
C VAL A 143 11.65 6.97 4.48
N MET A 144 10.51 6.57 3.93
CA MET A 144 10.20 6.79 2.52
C MET A 144 10.16 8.28 2.17
N LEU A 145 9.41 9.10 2.92
CA LEU A 145 9.32 10.55 2.68
C LEU A 145 10.67 11.25 2.82
N LEU A 146 11.45 10.85 3.83
CA LEU A 146 12.79 11.39 4.06
C LEU A 146 13.75 10.98 2.95
N CYS A 147 13.73 9.72 2.52
CA CYS A 147 14.55 9.22 1.42
C CYS A 147 14.22 9.97 0.13
N PHE A 148 12.95 10.25 -0.19
CA PHE A 148 12.60 11.05 -1.38
C PHE A 148 13.28 12.43 -1.40
N HIS A 149 13.40 13.08 -0.25
CA HIS A 149 14.02 14.40 -0.13
C HIS A 149 15.56 14.35 -0.03
N ILE A 150 16.12 13.39 0.71
CA ILE A 150 17.58 13.25 0.88
C ILE A 150 18.26 12.70 -0.37
N ILE A 151 17.63 11.74 -1.07
CA ILE A 151 18.16 11.20 -2.33
C ILE A 151 18.35 12.33 -3.35
N ALA A 152 17.44 13.31 -3.39
CA ALA A 152 17.56 14.47 -4.25
C ALA A 152 18.85 15.29 -4.02
N LEU A 153 19.46 15.21 -2.84
CA LEU A 153 20.63 16.00 -2.44
C LEU A 153 21.97 15.28 -2.65
N PHE A 154 22.01 13.94 -2.62
CA PHE A 154 23.27 13.19 -2.52
C PHE A 154 23.68 12.41 -3.76
N THR A 155 22.78 12.15 -4.70
CA THR A 155 23.17 11.48 -5.95
C THR A 155 23.48 12.52 -7.02
N SER A 156 24.57 12.34 -7.76
CA SER A 156 24.92 13.16 -8.92
C SER A 156 24.57 12.45 -10.25
N ASN A 157 24.45 11.12 -10.21
CA ASN A 157 24.21 10.28 -11.37
C ASN A 157 22.71 10.07 -11.62
N THR A 158 22.26 10.43 -12.82
CA THR A 158 20.91 10.24 -13.39
C THR A 158 20.29 8.88 -13.07
N LEU A 159 21.01 7.79 -13.35
CA LEU A 159 20.53 6.42 -13.15
C LEU A 159 20.38 6.08 -11.64
N SER A 160 21.30 6.55 -10.81
CA SER A 160 21.27 6.31 -9.36
C SER A 160 20.09 7.03 -8.68
N HIS A 161 19.74 8.24 -9.12
CA HIS A 161 18.53 8.94 -8.69
C HIS A 161 17.26 8.16 -9.01
N PHE A 162 17.15 7.70 -10.26
CA PHE A 162 15.97 6.97 -10.71
C PHE A 162 15.77 5.65 -9.95
N LEU A 163 16.83 4.85 -9.86
CA LEU A 163 16.78 3.55 -9.20
C LEU A 163 16.49 3.69 -7.71
N SER A 164 17.14 4.64 -7.02
CA SER A 164 16.95 4.81 -5.58
C SER A 164 15.52 5.23 -5.22
N ARG A 165 14.91 6.18 -5.95
CA ARG A 165 13.51 6.56 -5.72
C ARG A 165 12.54 5.41 -6.01
N THR A 166 12.75 4.69 -7.11
CA THR A 166 11.89 3.57 -7.52
C THR A 166 12.01 2.39 -6.55
N ILE A 167 13.21 2.07 -6.09
CA ILE A 167 13.46 1.00 -5.12
C ILE A 167 12.88 1.36 -3.77
N VAL A 168 13.14 2.58 -3.25
CA VAL A 168 12.57 3.03 -1.97
C VAL A 168 11.04 2.93 -1.99
N TRP A 169 10.43 3.35 -3.09
CA TRP A 169 8.98 3.28 -3.25
C TRP A 169 8.47 1.83 -3.30
N SER A 170 9.11 0.97 -4.10
CA SER A 170 8.73 -0.45 -4.22
C SER A 170 8.91 -1.21 -2.89
N VAL A 171 9.99 -0.91 -2.17
CA VAL A 171 10.30 -1.49 -0.85
C VAL A 171 9.27 -1.04 0.17
N ALA A 172 8.91 0.24 0.23
CA ALA A 172 7.90 0.73 1.17
C ALA A 172 6.57 -0.05 1.02
N HIS A 173 6.07 -0.20 -0.21
CA HIS A 173 4.83 -0.96 -0.45
C HIS A 173 4.94 -2.46 -0.16
N THR A 174 6.10 -3.06 -0.40
CA THR A 174 6.30 -4.49 -0.13
C THR A 174 6.42 -4.76 1.37
N VAL A 175 7.16 -3.92 2.08
CA VAL A 175 7.46 -4.12 3.51
C VAL A 175 6.21 -3.92 4.37
N ASP A 176 5.31 -3.01 4.02
CA ASP A 176 4.01 -2.85 4.72
C ASP A 176 3.21 -4.17 4.72
N GLY A 177 3.12 -4.83 3.56
CA GLY A 177 2.47 -6.15 3.44
C GLY A 177 3.21 -7.25 4.22
N LEU A 178 4.54 -7.25 4.18
CA LEU A 178 5.35 -8.22 4.93
C LEU A 178 5.24 -8.03 6.44
N ILE A 179 5.15 -6.80 6.94
CA ILE A 179 4.94 -6.51 8.37
C ILE A 179 3.61 -7.06 8.84
N LEU A 180 2.54 -6.88 8.06
CA LEU A 180 1.22 -7.42 8.37
C LEU A 180 1.27 -8.95 8.49
N ILE A 181 1.87 -9.63 7.52
CA ILE A 181 2.01 -11.09 7.51
C ILE A 181 2.92 -11.56 8.66
N TYR A 182 4.09 -10.93 8.84
CA TYR A 182 5.07 -11.35 9.83
C TYR A 182 4.57 -11.18 11.25
N LEU A 183 3.78 -10.15 11.50
CA LEU A 183 3.37 -9.84 12.85
C LEU A 183 1.98 -10.40 13.19
N ASN A 184 1.14 -10.77 12.22
CA ASN A 184 -0.19 -11.35 12.48
C ASN A 184 -0.17 -12.91 12.45
N PRO A 185 -0.24 -13.58 13.61
CA PRO A 185 -0.18 -15.05 13.67
C PRO A 185 -1.38 -15.73 13.00
N GLU A 186 -2.55 -15.10 12.96
CA GLU A 186 -3.74 -15.66 12.27
C GLU A 186 -3.52 -15.70 10.75
N ILE A 187 -2.92 -14.65 10.17
CA ILE A 187 -2.58 -14.63 8.74
C ILE A 187 -1.53 -15.70 8.44
N LYS A 188 -0.52 -15.88 9.30
CA LYS A 188 0.45 -16.96 9.14
C LYS A 188 -0.21 -18.34 9.15
N LYS A 189 -1.17 -18.56 10.05
CA LYS A 189 -1.92 -19.81 10.15
C LYS A 189 -2.75 -20.07 8.88
N HIS A 190 -3.43 -19.06 8.36
CA HIS A 190 -4.15 -19.16 7.09
C HIS A 190 -3.22 -19.39 5.89
N LEU A 191 -2.05 -18.74 5.83
CA LEU A 191 -1.06 -18.98 4.77
C LEU A 191 -0.49 -20.40 4.80
N VAL A 192 -0.23 -20.95 5.98
CA VAL A 192 0.18 -22.36 6.13
C VAL A 192 -0.95 -23.30 5.69
N SER A 193 -2.21 -22.99 6.03
CA SER A 193 -3.37 -23.75 5.57
C SER A 193 -3.54 -23.72 4.04
N ILE A 194 -3.37 -22.55 3.40
CA ILE A 194 -3.39 -22.41 1.93
C ILE A 194 -2.22 -23.18 1.31
N ARG A 195 -1.02 -23.12 1.91
CA ARG A 195 0.13 -23.90 1.46
C ARG A 195 -0.16 -25.39 1.50
N HIS A 196 -0.76 -25.91 2.58
CA HIS A 196 -1.18 -27.30 2.66
C HIS A 196 -2.23 -27.66 1.61
N PHE A 197 -3.21 -26.79 1.37
CA PHE A 197 -4.21 -26.99 0.32
C PHE A 197 -3.60 -27.02 -1.09
N VAL A 198 -2.67 -26.10 -1.38
CA VAL A 198 -1.92 -26.08 -2.65
C VAL A 198 -1.04 -27.32 -2.79
N GLN A 199 -0.44 -27.80 -1.70
CA GLN A 199 0.32 -29.06 -1.69
C GLN A 199 -0.59 -30.25 -2.00
N ILE A 200 -1.80 -30.31 -1.42
CA ILE A 200 -2.82 -31.34 -1.70
C ILE A 200 -3.26 -31.30 -3.17
N ILE A 201 -3.42 -30.11 -3.76
CA ILE A 201 -3.75 -29.96 -5.18
C ILE A 201 -2.58 -30.34 -6.09
N LYS A 202 -1.34 -30.10 -5.65
CA LYS A 202 -0.12 -30.39 -6.42
C LYS A 202 0.28 -31.87 -6.34
N ASP A 203 -0.18 -32.59 -5.31
CA ASP A 203 -0.06 -34.03 -5.16
C ASP A 203 -1.41 -34.76 -5.42
N PRO A 204 -2.09 -34.58 -6.58
CA PRO A 204 -3.17 -35.48 -6.92
C PRO A 204 -2.52 -36.80 -7.33
N VAL A 205 -2.84 -37.88 -6.60
CA VAL A 205 -2.41 -39.28 -6.86
C VAL A 205 -1.14 -39.72 -6.10
N SER A 206 -1.35 -40.14 -4.85
CA SER A 206 -0.76 -41.41 -4.36
C SER A 206 -1.63 -42.13 -3.33
N SER A 207 -2.56 -41.42 -2.66
CA SER A 207 -3.41 -41.99 -1.60
C SER A 207 -4.46 -43.03 -2.06
N ASN A 208 -4.67 -43.24 -3.35
CA ASN A 208 -5.66 -44.23 -3.82
C ASN A 208 -5.08 -45.62 -4.10
N ASN A 209 -3.76 -45.80 -4.12
CA ASN A 209 -3.18 -47.10 -4.51
C ASN A 209 -2.90 -48.04 -3.32
N GLU A 210 -2.70 -47.52 -2.10
CA GLU A 210 -2.49 -48.40 -0.93
C GLU A 210 -3.79 -48.99 -0.36
N ARG A 211 -4.90 -48.25 -0.47
CA ARG A 211 -6.20 -48.70 0.07
C ARG A 211 -6.89 -49.76 -0.80
N VAL A 212 -6.49 -49.87 -2.07
CA VAL A 212 -7.06 -50.85 -3.01
C VAL A 212 -6.32 -52.20 -2.90
N VAL A 213 -5.00 -52.19 -2.73
CA VAL A 213 -4.21 -53.44 -2.63
C VAL A 213 -4.50 -54.23 -1.35
N THR A 214 -4.78 -53.56 -0.21
CA THR A 214 -5.14 -54.25 1.04
C THR A 214 -6.51 -54.91 0.98
N VAL A 215 -7.48 -54.33 0.26
CA VAL A 215 -8.85 -54.87 0.16
C VAL A 215 -8.92 -56.10 -0.76
N TYR A 216 -8.10 -56.15 -1.83
CA TYR A 216 -8.06 -57.33 -2.70
C TYR A 216 -7.27 -58.50 -2.08
N SER A 217 -6.28 -58.25 -1.23
CA SER A 217 -5.51 -59.32 -0.58
C SER A 217 -6.26 -60.02 0.56
N SER A 218 -7.26 -59.39 1.18
CA SER A 218 -8.05 -60.00 2.28
C SER A 218 -9.27 -60.78 1.78
N THR A 219 -9.56 -60.76 0.48
CA THR A 219 -10.73 -61.42 -0.11
C THR A 219 -10.37 -62.77 -0.79
N PHE A 220 -9.08 -63.10 -0.85
CA PHE A 220 -8.58 -64.40 -1.30
C PHE A 220 -7.60 -64.98 -0.27
N LYS A 221 -8.13 -65.45 0.86
CA LYS A 221 -7.57 -66.54 1.67
C LYS A 221 -8.60 -67.04 2.66
#